data_AF-A0A0N4XBD5-F1
#
_entry.id   AF-A0A0N4XBD5-F1
#
_cell.length_a   1.000
_cell.length_b   1.000
_cell.length_c   1.000
_cell.angle_alpha   90.00
_cell.angle_beta   90.00
_cell.angle_gamma   90.00
#
_symmetry.space_group_name_H-M   'P 1'
#
loop_
_entity.id
_entity.type
_entity.pdbx_description
1 polymer ?
#
loop_
_entity_poly.entity_id
_entity_poly.type
_entity_poly.pdbx_seq_one_letter_code
_entity_poly.pdbx_strand_id
1 'polypeptide(L)'
;LLAVGVATPLFTISIVRIYSSMILDYGILELFQFNRFHHSFYYSYFCHLFLLFLLSFFSLYFPYRMTGLNGRPEVIVEGAVDPNGPWKEFSFYSKPGNVSQAPIFVLPHQPRLDWQLWFAALGSYRYNPFFLSLTYHLMEDTPEVLRLMSRPQPFKETPRYIRAQLYHYHYTTPGEKIDWWTRELQYEYMPTFPKRDEVLVDYLKRSGLLLTKEYGTTNILDLLLLRLHSFVYAIDQAIFVWGMISSCLIIIAHKFLSSFIPFSLFSLPNV
;
A
#
# COMPACT_ATOMS: atom_id res chain seq x y z
N LEU A 1 -13.73 5.85 -18.54
CA LEU A 1 -12.89 7.00 -18.13
C LEU A 1 -13.65 8.07 -17.35
N LEU A 2 -14.87 8.46 -17.73
CA LEU A 2 -15.68 9.43 -16.97
C LEU A 2 -16.20 8.94 -15.60
N ALA A 3 -16.42 7.62 -15.43
CA ALA A 3 -16.91 7.05 -14.16
C ALA A 3 -15.83 6.99 -13.04
N VAL A 4 -14.54 6.95 -13.40
CA VAL A 4 -13.43 6.87 -12.45
C VAL A 4 -13.08 8.27 -11.90
N GLY A 5 -13.22 9.32 -12.73
CA GLY A 5 -12.91 10.70 -12.35
C GLY A 5 -13.83 11.30 -11.28
N VAL A 6 -15.09 10.87 -11.20
CA VAL A 6 -16.07 11.35 -10.19
C VAL A 6 -16.09 10.47 -8.94
N ALA A 7 -15.84 9.17 -9.09
CA ALA A 7 -15.77 8.24 -7.96
C ALA A 7 -14.59 8.54 -7.03
N THR A 8 -13.45 8.98 -7.58
CA THR A 8 -12.23 9.25 -6.79
C THR A 8 -12.40 10.41 -5.80
N PRO A 9 -12.89 11.61 -6.17
CA PRO A 9 -13.11 12.70 -5.20
C PRO A 9 -14.21 12.39 -4.20
N LEU A 10 -15.30 11.71 -4.60
CA LEU A 10 -16.35 11.28 -3.66
C LEU A 10 -15.81 10.27 -2.65
N PHE A 11 -15.00 9.32 -3.10
CA PHE A 11 -14.33 8.35 -2.24
C PHE A 11 -13.34 9.01 -1.29
N THR A 12 -12.55 9.98 -1.76
CA THR A 12 -11.64 10.76 -0.92
C THR A 12 -12.42 11.61 0.11
N ILE A 13 -13.52 12.25 -0.28
CA ILE A 13 -14.38 13.01 0.64
C ILE A 13 -15.02 12.09 1.68
N SER A 14 -15.48 10.90 1.27
CA SER A 14 -16.03 9.89 2.19
C SER A 14 -14.97 9.38 3.15
N ILE A 15 -13.75 9.08 2.69
CA ILE A 15 -12.65 8.65 3.55
C ILE A 15 -12.24 9.76 4.51
N VAL A 16 -12.08 11.00 4.03
CA VAL A 16 -11.73 12.15 4.88
C VAL A 16 -12.84 12.39 5.91
N ARG A 17 -14.12 12.30 5.55
CA ARG A 17 -15.23 12.40 6.50
C ARG A 17 -15.23 11.27 7.53
N ILE A 18 -14.95 10.03 7.12
CA ILE A 18 -14.86 8.87 8.01
C ILE A 18 -13.66 8.98 8.96
N TYR A 19 -12.50 9.42 8.47
CA TYR A 19 -11.31 9.63 9.30
C TYR A 19 -11.45 10.84 10.23
N SER A 20 -12.04 11.95 9.76
CA SER A 20 -12.34 13.10 10.60
C SER A 20 -13.37 12.77 11.69
N SER A 21 -14.39 11.95 11.40
CA SER A 21 -15.30 11.46 12.44
C SER A 21 -14.58 10.48 13.39
N MET A 22 -13.72 9.59 12.89
CA MET A 22 -12.92 8.69 13.75
C MET A 22 -12.04 9.44 14.75
N ILE A 23 -11.39 10.54 14.35
CA ILE A 23 -10.49 11.31 15.21
C ILE A 23 -11.27 12.21 16.19
N LEU A 24 -12.34 12.88 15.72
CA LEU A 24 -13.19 13.69 16.61
C LEU A 24 -13.93 12.82 17.62
N ASP A 25 -14.42 11.65 17.24
CA ASP A 25 -15.22 10.80 18.13
C ASP A 25 -14.37 10.13 19.21
N TYR A 26 -13.13 9.69 18.91
CA TYR A 26 -12.23 9.17 19.94
C TYR A 26 -11.78 10.26 20.93
N GLY A 27 -11.50 11.48 20.44
CA GLY A 27 -11.14 12.61 21.31
C GLY A 27 -12.30 13.08 22.21
N ILE A 28 -13.54 13.04 21.70
CA ILE A 28 -14.74 13.39 22.47
C ILE A 28 -15.09 12.28 23.49
N LEU A 29 -14.84 11.01 23.19
CA LEU A 29 -15.10 9.89 24.09
C LEU A 29 -14.15 9.80 25.29
N GLU A 30 -12.91 10.31 25.19
CA GLU A 30 -12.02 10.44 26.37
C GLU A 30 -12.28 11.72 27.18
N LEU A 31 -12.58 12.85 26.52
CA LEU A 31 -12.79 14.14 27.22
C LEU A 31 -14.11 14.23 27.96
N PHE A 32 -15.12 13.49 27.51
CA PHE A 32 -16.42 13.47 28.14
C PHE A 32 -16.73 12.05 28.59
N GLN A 33 -16.78 11.83 29.90
CA GLN A 33 -17.38 10.64 30.53
C GLN A 33 -18.89 10.60 30.24
N PHE A 34 -19.27 10.55 28.97
CA PHE A 34 -20.62 10.71 28.51
C PHE A 34 -21.29 9.33 28.52
N ASN A 35 -22.21 9.20 29.46
CA ASN A 35 -23.32 8.25 29.57
C ASN A 35 -23.25 6.96 28.72
N ARG A 36 -23.27 5.82 29.42
CA ARG A 36 -23.16 4.43 28.92
C ARG A 36 -24.08 4.10 27.71
N PHE A 37 -25.18 4.83 27.53
CA PHE A 37 -26.13 4.68 26.42
C PHE A 37 -25.60 5.16 25.06
N HIS A 38 -24.93 6.31 25.01
CA HIS A 38 -24.41 6.83 23.74
C HIS A 38 -23.21 6.02 23.24
N HIS A 39 -22.38 5.51 24.16
CA HIS A 39 -21.24 4.66 23.84
C HIS A 39 -21.63 3.37 23.08
N SER A 40 -22.81 2.79 23.35
CA SER A 40 -23.29 1.60 22.62
C SER A 40 -23.73 1.94 21.19
N PHE A 41 -24.40 3.08 21.00
CA PHE A 41 -24.84 3.54 19.68
C PHE A 41 -23.66 3.90 18.77
N TYR A 42 -22.72 4.72 19.25
CA TYR A 42 -21.53 5.09 18.48
C TYR A 42 -20.64 3.89 18.17
N TYR A 43 -20.52 2.94 19.11
CA TYR A 43 -19.77 1.72 18.89
C TYR A 43 -20.42 0.77 17.88
N SER A 44 -21.75 0.63 17.93
CA SER A 44 -22.51 -0.12 16.93
C SER A 44 -22.36 0.52 15.55
N TYR A 45 -22.42 1.85 15.47
CA TYR A 45 -22.22 2.59 14.22
C TYR A 45 -20.79 2.44 13.69
N PHE A 46 -19.78 2.53 14.56
CA PHE A 46 -18.37 2.28 14.25
C PHE A 46 -18.15 0.85 13.73
N CYS A 47 -18.69 -0.17 14.41
CA CYS A 47 -18.58 -1.56 13.98
C CYS A 47 -19.26 -1.75 12.61
N HIS A 48 -20.41 -1.12 12.39
CA HIS A 48 -21.13 -1.23 11.11
C HIS A 48 -20.37 -0.56 9.97
N LEU A 49 -19.82 0.63 10.18
CA LEU A 49 -18.97 1.33 9.20
C LEU A 49 -17.67 0.59 8.91
N PHE A 50 -17.02 0.06 9.95
CA PHE A 50 -15.83 -0.76 9.80
C PHE A 50 -16.14 -2.06 9.03
N LEU A 51 -17.28 -2.69 9.31
CA LEU A 51 -17.73 -3.89 8.58
C LEU A 51 -18.06 -3.57 7.12
N LEU A 52 -18.70 -2.43 6.83
CA LEU A 52 -18.95 -1.97 5.46
C LEU A 52 -17.65 -1.61 4.73
N PHE A 53 -16.67 -1.02 5.42
CA PHE A 53 -15.33 -0.78 4.89
C PHE A 53 -14.65 -2.11 4.53
N LEU A 54 -14.64 -3.08 5.44
CA LEU A 54 -14.09 -4.41 5.16
C LEU A 54 -14.84 -5.09 4.00
N LEU A 55 -16.18 -5.07 3.99
CA LEU A 55 -16.99 -5.68 2.93
C LEU A 55 -16.76 -5.02 1.57
N SER A 56 -16.61 -3.70 1.50
CA SER A 56 -16.22 -2.96 0.30
C SER A 56 -14.83 -3.37 -0.18
N PHE A 57 -13.87 -3.45 0.75
CA PHE A 57 -12.49 -3.81 0.48
C PHE A 57 -12.35 -5.27 0.03
N PHE A 58 -13.15 -6.19 0.58
CA PHE A 58 -13.16 -7.58 0.17
C PHE A 58 -13.96 -7.79 -1.12
N SER A 59 -15.14 -7.18 -1.29
CA SER A 59 -16.03 -7.46 -2.43
C SER A 59 -15.52 -6.92 -3.78
N LEU A 60 -14.80 -5.79 -3.79
CA LEU A 60 -14.23 -5.23 -5.04
C LEU A 60 -12.94 -5.92 -5.49
N TYR A 61 -12.19 -6.53 -4.56
CA TYR A 61 -10.82 -6.97 -4.80
C TYR A 61 -10.64 -8.50 -4.75
N PHE A 62 -11.54 -9.24 -4.09
CA PHE A 62 -11.54 -10.70 -4.08
C PHE A 62 -11.86 -11.38 -5.43
N PRO A 63 -12.66 -10.82 -6.36
CA PRO A 63 -12.93 -11.51 -7.63
C PRO A 63 -11.73 -11.52 -8.59
N TYR A 64 -10.73 -10.65 -8.40
CA TYR A 64 -9.47 -10.72 -9.16
C TYR A 64 -8.51 -11.65 -8.43
N ARG A 65 -8.56 -12.94 -8.75
CA ARG A 65 -7.48 -13.88 -8.40
C ARG A 65 -6.18 -13.38 -9.04
N MET A 66 -5.40 -12.60 -8.30
CA MET A 66 -4.07 -12.14 -8.71
C MET A 66 -3.11 -13.30 -8.99
N THR A 67 -3.47 -14.52 -8.60
CA THR A 67 -2.67 -15.71 -8.81
C THR A 67 -2.75 -16.24 -10.24
N GLY A 68 -3.83 -15.99 -10.98
CA GLY A 68 -4.06 -16.54 -12.32
C GLY A 68 -4.01 -18.08 -12.34
N LEU A 69 -5.01 -18.77 -12.90
CA LEU A 69 -4.91 -20.24 -13.01
C LEU A 69 -3.72 -20.69 -13.86
N ASN A 70 -3.20 -19.81 -14.73
CA ASN A 70 -2.08 -20.05 -15.63
C ASN A 70 -0.85 -19.21 -15.27
N GLY A 71 -0.64 -18.90 -13.98
CA GLY A 71 0.47 -18.05 -13.52
C GLY A 71 0.17 -16.54 -13.61
N ARG A 72 1.16 -15.74 -13.16
CA ARG A 72 1.04 -14.30 -12.96
C ARG A 72 2.03 -13.54 -13.86
N PRO A 73 1.57 -12.67 -14.78
CA PRO A 73 2.46 -11.79 -15.53
C PRO A 73 2.93 -10.65 -14.63
N GLU A 74 4.21 -10.31 -14.75
CA GLU A 74 4.90 -9.50 -13.77
C GLU A 74 5.97 -8.63 -14.41
N VAL A 75 5.83 -7.32 -14.27
CA VAL A 75 6.83 -6.36 -14.74
C VAL A 75 7.97 -6.30 -13.73
N ILE A 76 9.18 -6.62 -14.17
CA ILE A 76 10.42 -6.50 -13.40
C ILE A 76 11.17 -5.28 -13.92
N VAL A 77 11.39 -4.31 -13.03
CA VAL A 77 12.14 -3.10 -13.34
C VAL A 77 13.61 -3.35 -13.04
N GLU A 78 14.48 -3.04 -13.98
CA GLU A 78 15.91 -3.25 -13.87
C GLU A 78 16.66 -1.93 -14.07
N GLY A 79 17.63 -1.66 -13.19
CA GLY A 79 18.52 -0.52 -13.28
C GLY A 79 19.96 -0.95 -13.61
N ALA A 80 20.71 -0.09 -14.27
CA ALA A 80 22.14 -0.22 -14.49
C ALA A 80 22.84 1.14 -14.45
N VAL A 81 24.13 1.13 -14.10
CA VAL A 81 24.99 2.33 -14.17
C VAL A 81 25.50 2.55 -15.60
N ASP A 82 25.81 1.45 -16.29
CA ASP A 82 26.28 1.42 -17.67
C ASP A 82 25.22 0.85 -18.61
N PRO A 83 25.20 1.26 -19.90
CA PRO A 83 24.18 0.82 -20.86
C PRO A 83 24.24 -0.70 -21.13
N ASN A 84 25.39 -1.33 -20.90
CA ASN A 84 25.61 -2.76 -21.11
C ASN A 84 25.41 -3.60 -19.82
N GLY A 85 25.03 -2.98 -18.70
CA GLY A 85 24.90 -3.64 -17.41
C GLY A 85 26.16 -3.53 -16.53
N PRO A 86 26.22 -4.23 -15.38
CA PRO A 86 25.28 -5.26 -14.93
C PRO A 86 23.91 -4.68 -14.59
N TRP A 87 22.86 -5.32 -15.11
CA TRP A 87 21.48 -5.00 -14.80
C TRP A 87 21.10 -5.66 -13.48
N LYS A 88 20.44 -4.89 -12.61
CA LYS A 88 19.95 -5.37 -11.32
C LYS A 88 18.47 -5.05 -11.18
N GLU A 89 17.74 -5.97 -10.58
CA GLU A 89 16.30 -5.85 -10.40
C GLU A 89 15.99 -4.98 -9.18
N PHE A 90 15.03 -4.07 -9.31
CA PHE A 90 14.50 -3.35 -8.16
C PHE A 90 13.60 -4.27 -7.33
N SER A 91 13.81 -4.27 -6.01
CA SER A 91 13.02 -5.06 -5.08
C SER A 91 11.73 -4.33 -4.69
N PHE A 92 10.57 -4.93 -4.95
CA PHE A 92 9.28 -4.43 -4.51
C PHE A 92 8.84 -5.08 -3.19
N TYR A 93 7.89 -4.48 -2.48
CA TYR A 93 7.57 -4.89 -1.10
C TYR A 93 6.82 -6.22 -1.05
N SER A 94 5.85 -6.43 -1.94
CA SER A 94 4.96 -7.59 -1.91
C SER A 94 4.93 -8.42 -3.18
N LYS A 95 5.28 -7.80 -4.29
CA LYS A 95 5.26 -8.42 -5.60
C LYS A 95 6.40 -9.45 -5.72
N PRO A 96 6.17 -10.60 -6.36
CA PRO A 96 7.21 -11.57 -6.63
C PRO A 96 8.31 -10.95 -7.50
N GLY A 97 9.54 -11.20 -7.07
CA GLY A 97 10.78 -10.83 -7.76
C GLY A 97 11.76 -11.99 -7.65
N ASN A 98 12.41 -12.11 -6.49
CA ASN A 98 13.28 -13.24 -6.18
C ASN A 98 12.47 -14.56 -6.12
N VAL A 99 12.87 -15.55 -6.92
CA VAL A 99 12.22 -16.86 -7.02
C VAL A 99 12.31 -17.69 -5.74
N SER A 100 13.35 -17.47 -4.92
CA SER A 100 13.55 -18.16 -3.65
C SER A 100 12.76 -17.53 -2.50
N GLN A 101 12.11 -16.38 -2.73
CA GLN A 101 11.35 -15.68 -1.70
C GLN A 101 9.92 -16.20 -1.61
N ALA A 102 9.51 -16.61 -0.41
CA ALA A 102 8.15 -17.04 -0.15
C ALA A 102 7.14 -15.91 -0.40
N PRO A 103 5.94 -16.21 -0.90
CA PRO A 103 4.84 -15.25 -0.98
C PRO A 103 4.53 -14.69 0.41
N ILE A 104 4.39 -13.37 0.53
CA ILE A 104 4.06 -12.73 1.80
C ILE A 104 2.55 -12.54 1.97
N PHE A 105 2.08 -12.62 3.22
CA PHE A 105 0.69 -12.32 3.54
C PHE A 105 0.49 -10.81 3.68
N VAL A 106 -0.09 -10.19 2.66
CA VAL A 106 -0.21 -8.72 2.55
C VAL A 106 -1.55 -8.19 3.04
N LEU A 107 -2.51 -9.07 3.31
CA LEU A 107 -3.81 -8.66 3.83
C LEU A 107 -3.63 -8.21 5.28
N PRO A 108 -4.24 -7.08 5.69
CA PRO A 108 -5.15 -6.21 4.94
C PRO A 108 -4.49 -4.97 4.33
N HIS A 109 -3.18 -4.78 4.51
CA HIS A 109 -2.47 -3.57 4.09
C HIS A 109 -2.41 -3.37 2.57
N GLN A 110 -2.21 -4.45 1.79
CA GLN A 110 -2.14 -4.46 0.33
C GLN A 110 -1.41 -3.25 -0.29
N PRO A 111 -0.07 -3.29 -0.44
CA PRO A 111 0.67 -2.16 -0.99
C PRO A 111 0.16 -1.74 -2.36
N ARG A 112 -0.21 -0.46 -2.48
CA ARG A 112 -0.91 0.05 -3.65
C ARG A 112 -0.04 0.04 -4.90
N LEU A 113 1.26 0.30 -4.76
CA LEU A 113 2.21 0.31 -5.87
C LEU A 113 2.33 -1.09 -6.51
N ASP A 114 2.55 -2.13 -5.70
CA ASP A 114 2.61 -3.53 -6.15
C ASP A 114 1.32 -3.95 -6.87
N TRP A 115 0.17 -3.51 -6.35
CA TRP A 115 -1.13 -3.77 -6.96
C TRP A 115 -1.28 -3.05 -8.31
N GLN A 116 -0.88 -1.78 -8.40
CA GLN A 116 -0.93 -1.03 -9.66
C GLN A 116 0.00 -1.62 -10.71
N LEU A 117 1.18 -2.12 -10.31
CA LEU A 117 2.11 -2.79 -11.22
C LEU A 117 1.55 -4.09 -11.80
N TRP A 118 0.76 -4.83 -11.02
CA TRP A 118 0.07 -6.01 -11.55
C TRP A 118 -0.89 -5.65 -12.69
N PHE A 119 -1.65 -4.57 -12.55
CA PHE A 119 -2.48 -4.09 -13.67
C PHE A 119 -1.65 -3.57 -14.84
N ALA A 120 -0.54 -2.89 -14.58
CA ALA A 120 0.36 -2.44 -15.64
C ALA A 120 0.88 -3.63 -16.46
N ALA A 121 1.20 -4.76 -15.81
CA ALA A 121 1.66 -5.99 -16.45
C ALA A 121 0.67 -6.57 -17.48
N LEU A 122 -0.63 -6.28 -17.35
CA LEU A 122 -1.67 -6.74 -18.27
C LEU A 122 -1.80 -5.87 -19.53
N GLY A 123 -1.14 -4.71 -19.56
CA GLY A 123 -1.24 -3.74 -20.64
C GLY A 123 0.10 -3.39 -21.26
N SER A 124 0.22 -2.17 -21.78
CA SER A 124 1.48 -1.60 -22.27
C SER A 124 1.92 -0.45 -21.37
N TYR A 125 3.24 -0.29 -21.22
CA TYR A 125 3.82 0.82 -20.46
C TYR A 125 3.35 2.19 -20.96
N ARG A 126 3.04 2.32 -22.26
CA ARG A 126 2.57 3.58 -22.88
C ARG A 126 1.22 4.06 -22.36
N TYR A 127 0.37 3.15 -21.88
CA TYR A 127 -0.93 3.47 -21.28
C TYR A 127 -0.87 3.66 -19.76
N ASN A 128 0.32 3.48 -19.17
CA ASN A 128 0.54 3.53 -17.72
C ASN A 128 1.50 4.68 -17.38
N PRO A 129 1.05 5.95 -17.43
CA PRO A 129 1.94 7.10 -17.22
C PRO A 129 2.54 7.15 -15.80
N PHE A 130 1.85 6.58 -14.81
CA PHE A 130 2.40 6.44 -13.45
C PHE A 130 3.66 5.55 -13.42
N PHE A 131 3.73 4.52 -14.29
CA PHE A 131 4.87 3.61 -14.34
C PHE A 131 6.11 4.32 -14.91
N LEU A 132 5.93 5.15 -15.94
CA LEU A 132 7.00 5.98 -16.48
C LEU A 132 7.52 6.98 -15.44
N SER A 133 6.62 7.59 -14.67
CA SER A 133 6.98 8.48 -13.55
C SER A 133 7.77 7.73 -12.47
N LEU A 134 7.32 6.52 -12.09
CA LEU A 134 8.05 5.64 -11.16
C LEU A 134 9.48 5.38 -11.67
N THR A 135 9.65 4.96 -12.92
CA THR A 135 10.97 4.65 -13.47
C THR A 135 11.90 5.86 -13.51
N TYR A 136 11.36 7.04 -13.83
CA TYR A 136 12.12 8.28 -13.81
C TYR A 136 12.60 8.61 -12.39
N HIS A 137 11.70 8.56 -11.41
CA HIS A 137 12.04 8.87 -10.01
C HIS A 137 12.95 7.83 -9.35
N LEU A 138 12.95 6.58 -9.82
CA LEU A 138 13.92 5.56 -9.42
C LEU A 138 15.34 5.89 -9.91
N MET A 139 15.49 6.45 -11.12
CA MET A 139 16.78 6.93 -11.63
C MET A 139 17.23 8.25 -11.00
N GLU A 140 16.29 9.04 -10.48
CA GLU A 140 16.58 10.26 -9.72
C GLU A 140 16.80 10.03 -8.22
N ASP A 141 16.73 8.77 -7.75
CA ASP A 141 16.87 8.42 -6.33
C ASP A 141 15.90 9.21 -5.43
N THR A 142 14.70 9.48 -5.94
CA THR A 142 13.71 10.32 -5.24
C THR A 142 13.25 9.64 -3.95
N PRO A 143 13.48 10.25 -2.76
CA PRO A 143 13.31 9.56 -1.48
C PRO A 143 11.86 9.15 -1.21
N GLU A 144 10.88 9.91 -1.70
CA GLU A 144 9.45 9.61 -1.57
C GLU A 144 9.09 8.32 -2.33
N VAL A 145 9.70 8.10 -3.48
CA VAL A 145 9.44 6.92 -4.32
C VAL A 145 10.19 5.70 -3.78
N LEU A 146 11.45 5.86 -3.36
CA LEU A 146 12.22 4.77 -2.75
C LEU A 146 11.60 4.24 -1.45
N ARG A 147 10.81 5.05 -0.75
CA ARG A 147 10.03 4.59 0.43
C ARG A 147 8.93 3.60 0.08
N LEU A 148 8.44 3.61 -1.16
CA LEU A 148 7.45 2.63 -1.63
C LEU A 148 8.09 1.28 -2.00
N MET A 149 9.41 1.24 -2.10
CA MET A 149 10.18 0.08 -2.52
C MET A 149 10.63 -0.75 -1.32
N SER A 150 10.93 -2.02 -1.54
CA SER A 150 11.50 -2.87 -0.49
C SER A 150 12.93 -2.44 -0.15
N ARG A 151 13.42 -2.84 1.03
CA ARG A 151 14.80 -2.60 1.45
C ARG A 151 15.44 -3.91 1.91
N PRO A 152 16.74 -4.14 1.63
CA PRO A 152 17.64 -3.28 0.87
C PRO A 152 17.44 -3.36 -0.65
N GLN A 153 17.78 -2.29 -1.37
CA GLN A 153 17.89 -2.30 -2.83
C GLN A 153 19.30 -2.76 -3.25
N PRO A 154 19.46 -3.47 -4.38
CA PRO A 154 20.76 -4.05 -4.78
C PRO A 154 21.75 -3.05 -5.42
N PHE A 155 21.47 -1.75 -5.32
CA PHE A 155 22.24 -0.68 -5.95
C PHE A 155 23.17 0.00 -4.94
N LYS A 156 24.45 0.14 -5.30
CA LYS A 156 25.43 0.96 -4.54
C LYS A 156 25.45 2.41 -5.03
N GLU A 157 25.20 2.58 -6.32
CA GLU A 157 25.14 3.86 -7.02
C GLU A 157 23.78 3.98 -7.71
N THR A 158 23.28 5.19 -7.84
CA THR A 158 22.00 5.47 -8.52
C THR A 158 22.09 5.02 -9.98
N PRO A 159 21.15 4.18 -10.46
CA PRO A 159 21.17 3.70 -11.84
C PRO A 159 20.95 4.86 -12.82
N ARG A 160 21.74 4.86 -13.91
CA ARG A 160 21.67 5.85 -15.00
C ARG A 160 20.83 5.37 -16.18
N TYR A 161 20.57 4.07 -16.24
CA TYR A 161 19.75 3.43 -17.25
C TYR A 161 18.71 2.58 -16.55
N ILE A 162 17.51 2.57 -17.08
CA ILE A 162 16.41 1.75 -16.59
C ILE A 162 15.73 1.06 -17.75
N ARG A 163 15.33 -0.19 -17.54
CA ARG A 163 14.50 -0.95 -18.48
C ARG A 163 13.48 -1.77 -17.69
N ALA A 164 12.49 -2.32 -18.37
CA ALA A 164 11.58 -3.24 -17.72
C ALA A 164 11.28 -4.44 -18.60
N GLN A 165 11.27 -5.62 -17.98
CA GLN A 165 11.01 -6.88 -18.63
C GLN A 165 9.72 -7.47 -18.08
N LEU A 166 8.92 -8.12 -18.94
CA LEU A 166 7.76 -8.88 -18.49
C LEU A 166 8.17 -10.33 -18.29
N TYR A 167 7.99 -10.82 -17.07
CA TYR A 167 8.15 -12.21 -16.72
C TYR A 167 6.80 -12.84 -16.41
N HIS A 168 6.69 -14.14 -16.67
CA HIS A 168 5.53 -14.93 -16.25
C HIS A 168 5.95 -15.83 -15.08
N TYR A 169 5.38 -15.59 -13.91
CA TYR A 169 5.66 -16.34 -12.68
C TYR A 169 4.65 -17.47 -12.48
N HIS A 170 5.16 -18.64 -12.12
CA HIS A 170 4.38 -19.80 -11.71
C HIS A 170 4.84 -20.26 -10.33
N TYR A 171 3.91 -20.79 -9.54
CA TYR A 171 4.25 -21.46 -8.30
C TYR A 171 4.99 -22.76 -8.61
N THR A 172 6.02 -23.06 -7.83
CA THR A 172 6.63 -24.39 -7.86
C THR A 172 5.71 -25.40 -7.22
N THR A 173 5.77 -26.63 -7.72
CA THR A 173 5.09 -27.76 -7.10
C THR A 173 5.89 -28.17 -5.86
N PRO A 174 5.23 -28.36 -4.69
CA PRO A 174 5.92 -28.82 -3.49
C PRO A 174 6.70 -30.11 -3.74
N GLY A 175 8.02 -30.09 -3.47
CA GLY A 175 8.90 -31.27 -3.60
C GLY A 175 9.73 -31.34 -4.89
N GLU A 176 9.47 -30.50 -5.90
CA GLU A 176 10.26 -30.51 -7.16
C GLU A 176 11.45 -29.55 -7.14
N LYS A 177 11.32 -28.40 -6.47
CA LYS A 177 12.33 -27.34 -6.42
C LYS A 177 12.43 -26.71 -5.03
N ILE A 178 13.60 -26.14 -4.72
CA ILE A 178 13.85 -25.39 -3.48
C ILE A 178 13.19 -24.00 -3.55
N ASP A 179 13.11 -23.41 -4.74
CA ASP A 179 12.49 -22.11 -4.97
C ASP A 179 10.97 -22.15 -4.86
N TRP A 180 10.36 -21.03 -4.50
CA TRP A 180 8.89 -20.87 -4.41
C TRP A 180 8.24 -20.54 -5.75
N TRP A 181 9.02 -20.01 -6.69
CA TRP A 181 8.55 -19.57 -7.98
C TRP A 181 9.44 -20.06 -9.11
N THR A 182 8.84 -20.28 -10.28
CA THR A 182 9.56 -20.32 -11.55
C THR A 182 9.13 -19.12 -12.38
N ARG A 183 10.07 -18.49 -13.06
CA ARG A 183 9.78 -17.35 -13.93
C ARG A 183 10.31 -17.58 -15.34
N GLU A 184 9.56 -17.12 -16.33
CA GLU A 184 9.93 -17.18 -17.74
C GLU A 184 9.88 -15.78 -18.34
N LEU A 185 10.96 -15.36 -19.00
CA LEU A 185 10.99 -14.08 -19.71
C LEU A 185 10.05 -14.17 -20.92
N GLN A 186 9.06 -13.29 -20.99
CA GLN A 186 8.13 -13.23 -22.11
C GLN A 186 8.63 -12.26 -23.18
N TYR A 187 8.81 -10.99 -22.81
CA TYR A 187 9.29 -9.95 -23.71
C TYR A 187 9.78 -8.72 -22.95
N GLU A 188 10.47 -7.81 -23.65
CA GLU A 188 10.84 -6.51 -23.12
C GLU A 188 9.59 -5.62 -23.00
N TYR A 189 9.18 -5.32 -21.77
CA TYR A 189 7.98 -4.53 -21.48
C TYR A 189 8.19 -3.04 -21.78
N MET A 190 9.36 -2.52 -21.42
CA MET A 190 9.76 -1.13 -21.63
C MET A 190 11.21 -1.10 -22.12
N PRO A 191 11.50 -0.36 -23.21
CA PRO A 191 12.86 -0.25 -23.71
C PRO A 191 13.78 0.43 -22.70
N THR A 192 15.08 0.33 -22.95
CA THR A 192 16.07 1.02 -22.11
C THR A 192 15.97 2.53 -22.27
N PHE A 193 15.74 3.22 -21.16
CA PHE A 193 15.75 4.68 -21.08
C PHE A 193 16.97 5.17 -20.30
N PRO A 194 17.73 6.14 -20.83
CA PRO A 194 18.75 6.84 -20.05
C PRO A 194 18.09 7.86 -19.11
N LYS A 195 18.77 8.16 -18.00
CA LYS A 195 18.33 9.11 -16.97
C LYS A 195 17.93 10.49 -17.51
N ARG A 196 18.60 10.97 -18.56
CA ARG A 196 18.38 12.30 -19.17
C ARG A 196 17.69 12.23 -20.53
N ASP A 197 16.72 11.32 -20.69
CA ASP A 197 15.89 11.33 -21.89
C ASP A 197 14.92 12.52 -21.87
N GLU A 198 15.16 13.52 -22.73
CA GLU A 198 14.31 14.70 -22.87
C GLU A 198 12.88 14.32 -23.27
N VAL A 199 12.69 13.27 -24.06
CA VAL A 199 11.37 12.82 -24.51
C VAL A 199 10.55 12.32 -23.34
N LEU A 200 11.15 11.54 -22.45
CA LEU A 200 10.51 11.04 -21.24
C LEU A 200 10.15 12.19 -20.29
N VAL A 201 11.09 13.12 -20.07
CA VAL A 201 10.89 14.26 -19.17
C VAL A 201 9.75 15.15 -19.67
N ASP A 202 9.71 15.45 -20.97
CA ASP A 202 8.67 16.28 -21.56
C ASP A 202 7.30 15.61 -21.54
N TYR A 203 7.25 14.30 -21.76
CA TYR A 203 6.03 13.51 -21.58
C TYR A 203 5.52 13.60 -20.14
N LEU A 204 6.40 13.41 -19.15
CA LEU A 204 6.06 13.47 -17.73
C LEU A 204 5.57 14.86 -17.32
N LYS A 205 6.23 15.93 -17.80
CA LYS A 205 5.77 17.32 -17.59
C LYS A 205 4.37 17.54 -18.14
N ARG A 206 4.09 17.10 -19.37
CA ARG A 206 2.75 17.23 -19.99
C ARG A 206 1.68 16.42 -19.26
N SER A 207 2.04 15.27 -18.71
CA SER A 207 1.13 14.44 -17.90
C SER A 207 0.90 14.97 -16.48
N GLY A 208 1.69 15.95 -16.02
CA GLY A 208 1.61 16.47 -14.66
C GLY A 208 2.13 15.49 -13.58
N LEU A 209 2.95 14.51 -13.98
CA LEU A 209 3.45 13.43 -13.10
C LEU A 209 4.94 13.56 -12.75
N LEU A 210 5.53 14.72 -13.01
CA LEU A 210 6.89 15.01 -12.55
C LEU A 210 6.80 15.63 -11.16
N LEU A 211 7.36 14.96 -10.15
CA LEU A 211 7.40 15.50 -8.78
C LEU A 211 8.36 16.70 -8.75
N THR A 212 7.82 17.90 -8.91
CA THR A 212 8.58 19.17 -8.87
C THR A 212 8.41 19.92 -7.56
N LYS A 213 7.39 19.59 -6.77
CA LYS A 213 7.04 20.35 -5.58
C LYS A 213 7.83 19.87 -4.37
N GLU A 214 8.82 20.66 -3.99
CA GLU A 214 9.24 20.72 -2.60
C GLU A 214 8.12 21.38 -1.79
N TYR A 215 7.49 20.61 -0.90
CA TYR A 215 6.50 21.16 0.03
C TYR A 215 7.25 22.04 1.05
N GLY A 216 7.26 23.35 0.80
CA GLY A 216 7.81 24.32 1.75
C GLY A 216 7.00 24.35 3.05
N THR A 217 7.69 24.38 4.19
CA THR A 217 7.04 24.55 5.50
C THR A 217 6.66 26.01 5.67
N THR A 218 5.43 26.35 5.33
CA THR A 218 4.93 27.73 5.44
C THR A 218 4.27 27.99 6.79
N ASN A 219 3.68 26.95 7.41
CA ASN A 219 2.86 27.06 8.61
C ASN A 219 3.21 26.02 9.69
N ILE A 220 2.79 26.30 10.93
CA ILE A 220 2.89 25.36 12.07
C ILE A 220 2.18 24.02 11.77
N LEU A 221 1.06 24.07 11.05
CA LEU A 221 0.33 22.88 10.62
C LEU A 221 1.18 22.00 9.70
N ASP A 222 1.95 22.60 8.79
CA ASP A 222 2.85 21.86 7.89
C ASP A 222 3.93 21.15 8.72
N LEU A 223 4.44 21.80 9.75
CA LEU A 223 5.46 21.23 10.64
C LEU A 223 4.91 20.06 11.48
N LEU A 224 3.69 20.20 12.00
CA LEU A 224 2.99 19.13 12.71
C LEU A 224 2.69 17.95 11.79
N LEU A 225 2.21 18.22 10.57
CA LEU A 225 1.95 17.20 9.56
C LEU A 225 3.23 16.47 9.18
N LEU A 226 4.35 17.16 8.96
CA LEU A 226 5.63 16.53 8.67
C LEU A 226 6.12 15.64 9.81
N ARG A 227 5.91 16.06 11.07
CA ARG A 227 6.27 15.26 12.25
C ARG A 227 5.40 14.03 12.42
N LEU A 228 4.09 14.16 12.17
CA LEU A 228 3.19 13.00 12.13
C LEU A 228 3.58 12.06 10.99
N HIS A 229 3.91 12.61 9.82
CA HIS A 229 4.29 11.82 8.67
C HIS A 229 5.58 11.03 8.95
N SER A 230 6.60 11.67 9.54
CA SER A 230 7.84 11.00 9.88
C SER A 230 7.65 9.90 10.93
N PHE A 231 6.73 10.10 11.89
CA PHE A 231 6.37 9.07 12.86
C PHE A 231 5.67 7.87 12.21
N VAL A 232 4.64 8.12 11.39
CA VAL A 232 3.90 7.06 10.68
C VAL A 232 4.84 6.30 9.75
N TYR A 233 5.76 6.99 9.08
CA TYR A 233 6.74 6.37 8.19
C TYR A 233 7.86 5.59 8.90
N ALA A 234 8.06 5.80 10.20
CA ALA A 234 9.01 4.99 10.97
C ALA A 234 8.45 3.59 11.27
N ILE A 235 7.12 3.42 11.18
CA ILE A 235 6.44 2.17 11.47
C ILE A 235 6.18 1.43 10.15
N ASP A 236 6.43 0.12 10.13
CA ASP A 236 6.03 -0.71 9.01
C ASP A 236 4.50 -0.64 8.82
N GLN A 237 4.08 -0.34 7.61
CA GLN A 237 2.68 -0.03 7.31
C GLN A 237 1.77 -1.25 7.55
N ALA A 238 2.27 -2.47 7.34
CA ALA A 238 1.51 -3.67 7.63
C ALA A 238 1.36 -3.88 9.14
N ILE A 239 2.42 -3.67 9.92
CA ILE A 239 2.36 -3.71 11.39
C ILE A 239 1.36 -2.69 11.92
N PHE A 240 1.33 -1.48 11.36
CA PHE A 240 0.38 -0.45 11.75
C PHE A 240 -1.07 -0.91 11.55
N VAL A 241 -1.40 -1.45 10.37
CA VAL A 241 -2.76 -1.94 10.08
C VAL A 241 -3.13 -3.12 10.98
N TRP A 242 -2.22 -4.07 11.20
CA TRP A 242 -2.44 -5.19 12.12
C TRP A 242 -2.62 -4.73 13.57
N GLY A 243 -1.86 -3.72 14.00
CA GLY A 243 -2.01 -3.08 15.30
C GLY A 243 -3.42 -2.51 15.48
N MET A 244 -3.91 -1.76 14.50
CA MET A 244 -5.27 -1.20 14.50
C MET A 244 -6.36 -2.27 14.53
N ILE A 245 -6.19 -3.36 13.78
CA ILE A 245 -7.17 -4.46 13.78
C ILE A 245 -7.14 -5.21 15.11
N SER A 246 -5.95 -5.52 15.61
CA SER A 246 -5.80 -6.22 16.88
C SER A 246 -6.37 -5.42 18.05
N SER A 247 -6.16 -4.10 18.10
CA SER A 247 -6.73 -3.24 19.14
C SER A 247 -8.26 -3.21 19.07
N CYS A 248 -8.84 -3.11 17.87
CA CYS A 248 -10.28 -3.19 17.68
C CYS A 248 -10.84 -4.55 18.15
N LEU A 249 -10.20 -5.66 17.80
CA LEU A 249 -10.60 -7.00 18.21
C LEU A 249 -10.53 -7.19 19.73
N ILE A 250 -9.50 -6.65 20.38
CA ILE A 250 -9.36 -6.70 21.84
C ILE A 250 -10.48 -5.91 22.52
N ILE A 251 -10.82 -4.71 22.02
CA ILE A 251 -11.93 -3.90 22.55
C ILE A 251 -13.27 -4.63 22.39
N ILE A 252 -13.50 -5.27 21.24
CA ILE A 252 -14.70 -6.10 20.98
C ILE A 252 -14.74 -7.27 21.97
N ALA A 253 -13.64 -8.01 22.11
CA ALA A 253 -13.56 -9.15 23.02
C ALA A 253 -13.79 -8.74 24.48
N HIS A 254 -13.19 -7.63 24.92
CA HIS A 254 -13.38 -7.10 26.28
C HIS A 254 -14.84 -6.74 26.54
N LYS A 255 -15.49 -6.03 25.61
CA LYS A 255 -16.92 -5.69 25.74
C LYS A 255 -17.80 -6.94 25.75
N PHE A 256 -17.54 -7.90 24.87
CA PHE A 256 -18.25 -9.17 24.83
C PHE A 256 -18.12 -9.91 26.17
N LEU A 257 -16.90 -10.11 26.68
CA LEU A 257 -16.66 -10.76 27.97
C LEU A 257 -17.34 -10.02 29.14
N SER A 258 -17.28 -8.68 29.15
CA SER A 258 -17.93 -7.87 30.18
C SER A 258 -19.47 -7.97 30.15
N SER A 259 -20.06 -8.37 29.02
CA SER A 259 -21.51 -8.60 28.91
C SER A 259 -21.96 -9.94 29.49
N PHE A 260 -21.04 -10.90 29.67
CA PHE A 260 -21.31 -12.20 30.28
C PHE A 260 -21.02 -12.26 31.78
N ILE A 261 -20.39 -11.24 32.36
CA ILE A 261 -20.18 -11.14 33.81
C ILE A 261 -21.32 -10.27 34.37
N PRO A 262 -22.37 -10.85 34.97
CA PRO A 262 -23.35 -10.04 35.67
C PRO A 262 -22.66 -9.42 36.89
N PHE A 263 -22.86 -8.12 37.09
CA PHE A 263 -22.35 -7.33 38.22
C PHE A 263 -22.85 -7.83 39.60
N SER A 264 -23.56 -8.97 39.67
CA SER A 264 -24.19 -9.53 40.86
C SER A 264 -23.27 -10.36 41.75
N LEU A 265 -22.00 -10.54 41.39
CA LEU A 265 -21.03 -11.32 42.19
C LEU A 265 -20.22 -10.48 43.20
N PHE A 266 -20.42 -9.15 43.24
CA PHE A 266 -19.71 -8.24 44.16
C PHE A 266 -20.62 -7.50 45.15
N SER A 267 -21.80 -8.04 45.50
CA SER A 267 -22.47 -7.63 46.73
C SER A 267 -21.87 -8.38 47.92
N LEU A 268 -20.83 -7.80 48.52
CA LEU A 268 -20.42 -8.18 49.88
C LEU A 268 -21.64 -7.99 50.81
N PRO A 269 -21.98 -8.98 51.66
CA PRO A 269 -23.01 -8.75 52.67
C PRO A 269 -22.51 -7.66 53.62
N ASN A 270 -23.28 -6.58 53.72
CA ASN A 270 -23.07 -5.56 54.75
C ASN A 270 -23.12 -6.26 56.12
N VAL A 271 -22.00 -6.22 56.85
CA VAL A 271 -21.92 -6.48 58.30
C VAL A 271 -21.69 -5.16 58.99
#